data_AF-A0A316WQ06-F1
#
_entry.id   AF-A0A316WQ06-F1
#
_cell.length_a   1.000
_cell.length_b   1.000
_cell.length_c   1.000
_cell.angle_alpha   90.00
_cell.angle_beta   90.00
_cell.angle_gamma   90.00
#
_symmetry.space_group_name_H-M   'P 1'
#
loop_
_entity.id
_entity.type
_entity.pdbx_description
1 polymer ?
#
loop_
_entity_poly.entity_id
_entity_poly.type
_entity_poly.pdbx_seq_one_letter_code
_entity_poly.pdbx_strand_id
1 'polypeptide(L)'
;MKLITLVKFRNKVQNQNPDFKAKVTILDKTEMFNKSQETGFAAAYGAVPYEEMPNTPNGNVKLPEGNKYFGFMHVHLNLDGVVKIFSPYDITTFLTSCVENAKLKGGMLDAYAMVITSQGNYILKYSGDGNFAILYDQLQSWQTWYNKEYSNLTESELSDPVVVEKLFTQFLKEKVNINGLEIYKSDKTTGNTSRLEYDGKDNPVKSTPCP
;
A
#
# COMPACT_ATOMS: atom_id res chain seq x y z
N MET A 1 -20.35 0.24 -12.06
CA MET A 1 -19.84 -1.04 -12.63
C MET A 1 -18.62 -0.88 -13.55
N LYS A 2 -18.52 0.16 -14.40
CA LYS A 2 -17.37 0.37 -15.33
C LYS A 2 -16.00 0.65 -14.68
N LEU A 3 -15.93 1.39 -13.55
CA LEU A 3 -14.64 1.75 -12.94
C LEU A 3 -13.91 0.57 -12.27
N ILE A 4 -14.64 -0.32 -11.59
CA ILE A 4 -14.06 -1.52 -10.93
C ILE A 4 -13.36 -2.42 -11.97
N THR A 5 -13.92 -2.55 -13.17
CA THR A 5 -13.30 -3.31 -14.26
C THR A 5 -11.99 -2.66 -14.75
N LEU A 6 -11.89 -1.33 -14.71
CA LEU A 6 -10.68 -0.63 -15.15
C LEU A 6 -9.50 -0.78 -14.18
N VAL A 7 -9.76 -0.75 -12.87
CA VAL A 7 -8.71 -0.97 -11.85
C VAL A 7 -8.15 -2.39 -11.96
N LYS A 8 -9.04 -3.37 -12.13
CA LYS A 8 -8.64 -4.78 -12.35
C LYS A 8 -7.73 -4.93 -13.56
N PHE A 9 -8.08 -4.31 -14.69
CA PHE A 9 -7.24 -4.33 -15.89
C PHE A 9 -5.89 -3.66 -15.67
N ARG A 10 -5.84 -2.52 -14.97
CA ARG A 10 -4.59 -1.80 -14.66
C ARG A 10 -3.66 -2.59 -13.73
N ASN A 11 -4.20 -3.29 -12.73
CA ASN A 11 -3.41 -4.20 -11.89
C ASN A 11 -2.75 -5.30 -12.72
N LYS A 12 -3.51 -5.91 -13.65
CA LYS A 12 -2.97 -6.93 -14.56
C LYS A 12 -1.83 -6.38 -15.43
N VAL A 13 -2.01 -5.19 -16.01
CA VAL A 13 -0.98 -4.54 -16.83
C VAL A 13 0.26 -4.21 -16.00
N GLN A 14 0.09 -3.67 -14.80
CA GLN A 14 1.21 -3.37 -13.90
C GLN A 14 1.98 -4.64 -13.51
N ASN A 15 1.28 -5.72 -13.15
CA ASN A 15 1.89 -7.02 -12.83
C ASN A 15 2.55 -7.69 -14.04
N GLN A 16 2.32 -7.21 -15.25
CA GLN A 16 3.00 -7.66 -16.47
C GLN A 16 4.18 -6.78 -16.85
N ASN A 17 4.34 -5.60 -16.26
CA ASN A 17 5.46 -4.69 -16.52
C ASN A 17 6.78 -5.32 -16.00
N PRO A 18 7.80 -5.53 -16.87
CA PRO A 18 9.07 -6.14 -16.48
C PRO A 18 9.84 -5.34 -15.42
N ASP A 19 9.84 -4.01 -15.49
CA ASP A 19 10.54 -3.15 -14.53
C ASP A 19 9.89 -3.24 -13.16
N PHE A 20 8.55 -3.19 -13.10
CA PHE A 20 7.79 -3.39 -11.87
C PHE A 20 8.13 -4.74 -11.24
N LYS A 21 8.06 -5.81 -12.02
CA LYS A 21 8.39 -7.17 -11.57
C LYS A 21 9.82 -7.27 -11.05
N ALA A 22 10.78 -6.69 -11.76
CA ALA A 22 12.17 -6.68 -11.34
C ALA A 22 12.35 -6.00 -9.97
N LYS A 23 11.67 -4.88 -9.71
CA LYS A 23 11.70 -4.21 -8.40
C LYS A 23 11.03 -5.01 -7.30
N VAL A 24 9.88 -5.63 -7.57
CA VAL A 24 9.23 -6.55 -6.62
C VAL A 24 10.15 -7.72 -6.29
N THR A 25 10.80 -8.35 -7.28
CA THR A 25 11.74 -9.46 -7.05
C THR A 25 12.99 -9.04 -6.25
N ILE A 26 13.45 -7.80 -6.38
CA ILE A 26 14.55 -7.28 -5.56
C ILE A 26 14.12 -7.16 -4.09
N LEU A 27 12.91 -6.63 -3.84
CA LEU A 27 12.40 -6.36 -2.50
C LEU A 27 11.83 -7.59 -1.81
N ASP A 28 11.24 -8.54 -2.53
CA ASP A 28 10.62 -9.76 -1.99
C ASP A 28 11.65 -10.87 -1.76
N LYS A 29 12.67 -10.54 -0.96
CA LYS A 29 13.72 -11.47 -0.53
C LYS A 29 13.86 -11.42 0.98
N THR A 30 14.11 -12.58 1.59
CA THR A 30 14.32 -12.70 3.04
C THR A 30 15.35 -11.72 3.59
N GLU A 31 16.44 -11.50 2.85
CA GLU A 31 17.51 -10.54 3.22
C GLU A 31 17.02 -9.09 3.33
N MET A 32 16.00 -8.69 2.56
CA MET A 32 15.44 -7.33 2.60
C MET A 32 14.57 -7.14 3.84
N PHE A 33 13.84 -8.18 4.26
CA PHE A 33 13.02 -8.13 5.47
C PHE A 33 13.85 -8.13 6.76
N ASN A 34 15.10 -8.58 6.71
CA ASN A 34 15.98 -8.69 7.88
C ASN A 34 17.01 -7.55 7.97
N LYS A 35 16.86 -6.49 7.17
CA LYS A 35 17.66 -5.26 7.31
C LYS A 35 17.27 -4.49 8.57
N SER A 36 18.11 -3.53 8.95
CA SER A 36 17.83 -2.55 10.02
C SER A 36 17.00 -1.35 9.57
N GLN A 37 16.87 -1.14 8.25
CA GLN A 37 16.14 -0.03 7.65
C GLN A 37 15.36 -0.52 6.44
N GLU A 38 14.20 0.09 6.21
CA GLU A 38 13.36 -0.22 5.07
C GLU A 38 14.09 0.09 3.75
N THR A 39 13.69 -0.56 2.67
CA THR A 39 14.20 -0.29 1.33
C THR A 39 13.01 -0.19 0.38
N GLY A 40 13.07 0.70 -0.59
CA GLY A 40 11.96 0.91 -1.51
C GLY A 40 12.36 1.60 -2.80
N PHE A 41 11.42 1.60 -3.75
CA PHE A 41 11.54 2.27 -5.03
C PHE A 41 10.31 3.15 -5.28
N ALA A 42 10.52 4.35 -5.81
CA ALA A 42 9.47 5.25 -6.27
C ALA A 42 9.34 5.17 -7.79
N ALA A 43 8.13 4.93 -8.28
CA ALA A 43 7.81 4.91 -9.71
C ALA A 43 7.53 6.34 -10.20
N ALA A 44 8.25 6.75 -11.24
CA ALA A 44 8.25 8.12 -11.73
C ALA A 44 7.83 8.21 -13.21
N TYR A 45 7.15 9.30 -13.56
CA TYR A 45 7.07 9.73 -14.94
C TYR A 45 8.45 10.23 -15.41
N GLY A 46 8.88 9.82 -16.59
CA GLY A 46 10.12 10.29 -17.22
C GLY A 46 11.05 9.16 -17.64
N ALA A 47 12.33 9.49 -17.85
CA ALA A 47 13.33 8.57 -18.39
C ALA A 47 13.82 7.51 -17.38
N VAL A 48 13.74 7.81 -16.08
CA VAL A 48 14.10 6.88 -15.01
C VAL A 48 12.79 6.38 -14.37
N PRO A 49 12.31 5.17 -14.71
CA PRO A 49 10.99 4.72 -14.30
C PRO A 49 10.90 4.37 -12.82
N TYR A 50 12.03 4.02 -12.18
CA TYR A 50 12.12 3.65 -10.77
C TYR A 50 13.37 4.23 -10.12
N GLU A 51 13.19 4.96 -9.02
CA GLU A 51 14.27 5.56 -8.24
C GLU A 51 14.29 4.97 -6.84
N GLU A 52 15.47 4.81 -6.23
CA GLU A 52 15.58 4.37 -4.84
C GLU A 52 14.99 5.40 -3.88
N MET A 53 14.24 4.94 -2.89
CA MET A 53 13.68 5.80 -1.85
C MET A 53 14.69 5.97 -0.71
N PRO A 54 15.07 7.21 -0.36
CA PRO A 54 15.97 7.44 0.76
C PRO A 54 15.29 7.12 2.10
N ASN A 55 16.07 6.68 3.09
CA ASN A 55 15.61 6.50 4.45
C ASN A 55 15.48 7.84 5.19
N THR A 56 14.52 7.88 6.11
CA THR A 56 14.42 8.87 7.19
C THR A 56 15.37 8.49 8.33
N PRO A 57 15.64 9.41 9.30
CA PRO A 57 16.42 9.07 10.49
C PRO A 57 15.87 7.90 11.31
N ASN A 58 14.56 7.63 11.20
CA ASN A 58 13.88 6.55 11.91
C ASN A 58 13.92 5.21 11.17
N GLY A 59 14.58 5.14 10.01
CA GLY A 59 14.76 3.91 9.24
C GLY A 59 13.63 3.59 8.24
N ASN A 60 12.50 4.30 8.26
CA ASN A 60 11.47 4.20 7.21
C ASN A 60 11.90 4.89 5.92
N VAL A 61 11.32 4.52 4.78
CA VAL A 61 11.58 5.20 3.50
C VAL A 61 10.70 6.44 3.30
N LYS A 62 11.16 7.38 2.45
CA LYS A 62 10.35 8.50 1.95
C LYS A 62 10.48 8.62 0.43
N LEU A 63 9.49 9.22 -0.23
CA LEU A 63 9.63 9.56 -1.64
C LEU A 63 10.85 10.47 -1.86
N PRO A 64 11.59 10.31 -2.97
CA PRO A 64 12.62 11.27 -3.33
C PRO A 64 12.00 12.64 -3.67
N GLU A 65 12.84 13.67 -3.79
CA GLU A 65 12.36 15.02 -4.04
C GLU A 65 11.73 15.18 -5.43
N GLY A 66 10.62 15.93 -5.48
CA GLY A 66 9.93 16.28 -6.71
C GLY A 66 8.52 15.72 -6.81
N ASN A 67 7.81 16.13 -7.85
CA ASN A 67 6.38 15.86 -8.05
C ASN A 67 6.11 14.91 -9.23
N LYS A 68 7.06 14.03 -9.57
CA LYS A 68 6.97 13.12 -10.72
C LYS A 68 6.53 11.70 -10.37
N TYR A 69 6.43 11.39 -9.07
CA TYR A 69 6.18 10.04 -8.60
C TYR A 69 4.70 9.74 -8.59
N PHE A 70 4.29 8.71 -9.33
CA PHE A 70 2.91 8.21 -9.33
C PHE A 70 2.76 6.93 -8.52
N GLY A 71 3.85 6.33 -8.05
CA GLY A 71 3.72 5.25 -7.09
C GLY A 71 4.99 4.97 -6.32
N PHE A 72 4.89 4.06 -5.36
CA PHE A 72 6.05 3.56 -4.62
C PHE A 72 5.83 2.13 -4.16
N MET A 73 6.94 1.46 -3.85
CA MET A 73 6.95 0.18 -3.18
C MET A 73 8.05 0.11 -2.14
N HIS A 74 7.79 -0.48 -0.98
CA HIS A 74 8.81 -0.65 0.06
C HIS A 74 8.56 -1.89 0.92
N VAL A 75 9.60 -2.27 1.67
CA VAL A 75 9.53 -3.45 2.56
C VAL A 75 9.18 -3.08 4.00
N HIS A 76 8.40 -3.91 4.67
CA HIS A 76 8.25 -3.87 6.14
C HIS A 76 9.08 -4.98 6.80
N LEU A 77 10.03 -4.58 7.63
CA LEU A 77 11.07 -5.41 8.25
C LEU A 77 10.53 -6.38 9.29
N ASN A 78 11.17 -7.53 9.50
CA ASN A 78 10.90 -8.55 10.54
C ASN A 78 11.40 -8.11 11.93
N LEU A 79 11.12 -6.86 12.29
CA LEU A 79 11.35 -6.34 13.64
C LEU A 79 10.05 -6.43 14.43
N ASP A 80 10.18 -6.68 15.73
CA ASP A 80 9.05 -6.73 16.66
C ASP A 80 8.26 -5.41 16.63
N GLY A 81 6.94 -5.51 16.72
CA GLY A 81 6.03 -4.36 16.62
C GLY A 81 5.86 -3.76 15.23
N VAL A 82 6.57 -4.24 14.19
CA VAL A 82 6.32 -3.79 12.81
C VAL A 82 5.06 -4.46 12.25
N VAL A 83 4.02 -3.67 12.09
CA VAL A 83 2.77 -4.10 11.47
C VAL A 83 3.00 -4.40 9.98
N LYS A 84 2.64 -5.60 9.52
CA LYS A 84 2.90 -6.09 8.16
C LYS A 84 1.87 -5.65 7.13
N ILE A 85 1.46 -4.38 7.17
CA ILE A 85 0.59 -3.74 6.19
C ILE A 85 0.86 -2.22 6.21
N PHE A 86 0.24 -1.47 5.30
CA PHE A 86 0.42 -0.01 5.19
C PHE A 86 0.13 0.73 6.50
N SER A 87 0.95 1.74 6.78
CA SER A 87 0.71 2.71 7.85
C SER A 87 -0.17 3.88 7.39
N PRO A 88 -0.69 4.71 8.33
CA PRO A 88 -1.37 5.97 7.98
C PRO A 88 -0.51 6.95 7.16
N TYR A 89 0.82 6.93 7.35
CA TYR A 89 1.74 7.76 6.57
C TYR A 89 1.86 7.26 5.12
N ASP A 90 1.82 5.95 4.90
CA ASP A 90 1.82 5.39 3.55
C ASP A 90 0.56 5.77 2.78
N ILE A 91 -0.61 5.71 3.43
CA ILE A 91 -1.89 6.12 2.83
C ILE A 91 -1.86 7.60 2.47
N THR A 92 -1.40 8.45 3.39
CA THR A 92 -1.27 9.89 3.16
C THR A 92 -0.33 10.16 1.98
N THR A 93 0.87 9.57 2.00
CA THR A 93 1.87 9.73 0.94
C THR A 93 1.32 9.27 -0.41
N PHE A 94 0.60 8.14 -0.43
CA PHE A 94 -0.05 7.63 -1.62
C PHE A 94 -1.07 8.64 -2.17
N LEU A 95 -1.98 9.15 -1.34
CA LEU A 95 -3.03 10.07 -1.79
C LEU A 95 -2.47 11.44 -2.17
N THR A 96 -1.70 12.09 -1.29
CA THR A 96 -1.29 13.49 -1.47
C THR A 96 -0.13 13.67 -2.43
N SER A 97 0.68 12.63 -2.63
CA SER A 97 1.82 12.69 -3.55
C SER A 97 1.53 11.89 -4.81
N CYS A 98 1.23 10.59 -4.69
CA CYS A 98 1.14 9.72 -5.86
C CYS A 98 -0.12 9.96 -6.68
N VAL A 99 -1.30 9.96 -6.04
CA VAL A 99 -2.58 10.18 -6.75
C VAL A 99 -2.64 11.61 -7.30
N GLU A 100 -2.22 12.62 -6.53
CA GLU A 100 -2.20 14.01 -7.01
C GLU A 100 -1.22 14.21 -8.17
N ASN A 101 0.00 13.66 -8.11
CA ASN A 101 0.93 13.74 -9.25
C ASN A 101 0.38 13.01 -10.47
N ALA A 102 -0.24 11.84 -10.28
CA ALA A 102 -0.85 11.07 -11.36
C ALA A 102 -2.03 11.83 -12.00
N LYS A 103 -2.84 12.52 -11.20
CA LYS A 103 -3.92 13.42 -11.68
C LYS A 103 -3.38 14.54 -12.57
N LEU A 104 -2.22 15.10 -12.23
CA LEU A 104 -1.64 16.23 -12.95
C LEU A 104 -0.85 15.83 -14.21
N LYS A 105 -0.21 14.65 -14.21
CA LYS A 105 0.77 14.25 -15.23
C LYS A 105 0.38 13.03 -16.08
N GLY A 106 -0.61 12.26 -15.64
CA GLY A 106 -1.10 11.07 -16.32
C GLY A 106 -2.57 10.84 -16.00
N GLY A 107 -2.93 9.65 -15.53
CA GLY A 107 -4.25 9.36 -14.97
C GLY A 107 -4.17 8.87 -13.54
N MET A 108 -5.14 9.25 -12.69
CA MET A 108 -5.17 8.81 -11.28
C MET A 108 -5.07 7.29 -11.09
N LEU A 109 -5.57 6.50 -12.06
CA LEU A 109 -5.49 5.03 -12.06
C LEU A 109 -4.08 4.48 -12.28
N ASP A 110 -3.14 5.30 -12.74
CA ASP A 110 -1.72 4.94 -12.79
C ASP A 110 -1.17 4.76 -11.36
N ALA A 111 -1.74 5.47 -10.39
CA ALA A 111 -1.16 5.55 -9.07
C ALA A 111 -1.23 4.22 -8.31
N TYR A 112 -0.20 3.94 -7.51
CA TYR A 112 -0.21 2.84 -6.57
C TYR A 112 0.74 3.06 -5.40
N ALA A 113 0.50 2.36 -4.30
CA ALA A 113 1.51 2.10 -3.28
C ALA A 113 1.58 0.60 -3.04
N MET A 114 2.76 0.05 -2.76
CA MET A 114 2.93 -1.37 -2.48
C MET A 114 3.78 -1.60 -1.24
N VAL A 115 3.26 -2.33 -0.27
CA VAL A 115 4.04 -2.80 0.88
C VAL A 115 4.32 -4.29 0.67
N ILE A 116 5.59 -4.64 0.70
CA ILE A 116 6.10 -6.01 0.55
C ILE A 116 6.56 -6.48 1.93
N THR A 117 6.01 -7.58 2.41
CA THR A 117 6.30 -8.10 3.74
C THR A 117 6.65 -9.57 3.65
N SER A 118 7.24 -10.16 4.70
CA SER A 118 7.44 -11.61 4.78
C SER A 118 6.14 -12.42 4.70
N GLN A 119 5.00 -11.82 5.09
CA GLN A 119 3.69 -12.46 5.19
C GLN A 119 2.79 -12.30 3.96
N GLY A 120 3.04 -11.27 3.15
CA GLY A 120 2.18 -10.92 2.02
C GLY A 120 2.57 -9.59 1.38
N ASN A 121 2.12 -9.42 0.15
CA ASN A 121 2.34 -8.21 -0.63
C ASN A 121 0.99 -7.50 -0.82
N TYR A 122 0.93 -6.22 -0.46
CA TYR A 122 -0.31 -5.45 -0.48
C TYR A 122 -0.15 -4.24 -1.40
N ILE A 123 -1.20 -3.90 -2.14
CA ILE A 123 -1.21 -2.81 -3.10
C ILE A 123 -2.40 -1.89 -2.80
N LEU A 124 -2.14 -0.60 -2.61
CA LEU A 124 -3.17 0.43 -2.62
C LEU A 124 -3.40 0.93 -4.04
N LYS A 125 -4.66 1.13 -4.40
CA LYS A 125 -5.10 1.79 -5.62
C LYS A 125 -6.14 2.85 -5.30
N TYR A 126 -6.25 3.84 -6.18
CA TYR A 126 -7.28 4.86 -6.10
C TYR A 126 -8.08 4.92 -7.40
N SER A 127 -9.40 4.76 -7.28
CA SER A 127 -10.36 4.78 -8.39
C SER A 127 -11.51 5.75 -8.16
N GLY A 128 -11.36 6.64 -7.19
CA GLY A 128 -12.33 7.68 -6.88
C GLY A 128 -12.31 8.82 -7.89
N ASP A 129 -13.03 9.88 -7.54
CA ASP A 129 -13.25 11.07 -8.37
C ASP A 129 -12.20 12.18 -8.16
N GLY A 130 -11.23 11.95 -7.27
CA GLY A 130 -10.22 12.93 -6.88
C GLY A 130 -10.53 13.67 -5.58
N ASN A 131 -11.64 13.34 -4.90
CA ASN A 131 -11.97 13.86 -3.58
C ASN A 131 -11.30 13.02 -2.48
N PHE A 132 -10.02 13.30 -2.23
CA PHE A 132 -9.20 12.62 -1.21
C PHE A 132 -8.45 13.59 -0.29
N ALA A 133 -8.91 14.85 -0.19
CA ALA A 133 -8.28 15.83 0.69
C ALA A 133 -8.21 15.32 2.14
N ILE A 134 -7.04 15.43 2.75
CA ILE A 134 -6.78 15.00 4.12
C ILE A 134 -6.65 16.26 4.98
N LEU A 135 -7.52 16.40 5.97
CA LEU A 135 -7.44 17.51 6.93
C LEU A 135 -6.31 17.27 7.94
N TYR A 136 -5.80 18.35 8.54
CA TYR A 136 -4.65 18.29 9.46
C TYR A 136 -4.88 17.33 10.65
N ASP A 137 -6.07 17.37 11.25
CA ASP A 137 -6.50 16.52 12.36
C ASP A 137 -6.80 15.07 11.95
N GLN A 138 -7.12 14.86 10.67
CA GLN A 138 -7.49 13.55 10.14
C GLN A 138 -6.32 12.56 10.17
N LEU A 139 -5.11 12.98 9.78
CA LEU A 139 -3.92 12.12 9.88
C LEU A 139 -3.61 11.75 11.34
N GLN A 140 -3.73 12.70 12.27
CA GLN A 140 -3.53 12.41 13.70
C GLN A 140 -4.58 11.41 14.20
N SER A 141 -5.85 11.60 13.84
CA SER A 141 -6.91 10.66 14.21
C SER A 141 -6.66 9.26 13.63
N TRP A 142 -6.15 9.17 12.40
CA TRP A 142 -5.79 7.90 11.78
C TRP A 142 -4.66 7.21 12.54
N GLN A 143 -3.60 7.95 12.90
CA GLN A 143 -2.49 7.43 13.69
C GLN A 143 -2.93 6.98 15.08
N THR A 144 -3.74 7.78 15.77
CA THR A 144 -4.24 7.41 17.10
C THR A 144 -5.04 6.12 17.06
N TRP A 145 -5.96 5.99 16.10
CA TRP A 145 -6.73 4.76 15.95
C TRP A 145 -5.82 3.58 15.59
N TYR A 146 -4.97 3.75 14.59
CA TYR A 146 -4.09 2.69 14.09
C TYR A 146 -3.17 2.17 15.20
N ASN A 147 -2.47 3.07 15.89
CA ASN A 147 -1.55 2.71 16.96
C ASN A 147 -2.30 2.03 18.10
N LYS A 148 -3.46 2.56 18.51
CA LYS A 148 -4.26 1.94 19.57
C LYS A 148 -4.65 0.51 19.21
N GLU A 149 -5.28 0.30 18.06
CA GLU A 149 -5.83 -1.01 17.72
C GLU A 149 -4.73 -2.05 17.47
N TYR A 150 -3.63 -1.68 16.80
CA TYR A 150 -2.49 -2.61 16.61
C TYR A 150 -1.68 -2.84 17.88
N SER A 151 -1.61 -1.87 18.81
CA SER A 151 -0.95 -2.06 20.12
C SER A 151 -1.69 -3.02 21.06
N ASN A 152 -2.98 -3.28 20.80
CA ASN A 152 -3.78 -4.24 21.56
C ASN A 152 -3.57 -5.68 21.09
N LEU A 153 -2.88 -5.91 19.97
CA LEU A 153 -2.61 -7.23 19.44
C LEU A 153 -1.36 -7.82 20.10
N THR A 154 -1.39 -9.14 20.33
CA THR A 154 -0.19 -9.90 20.69
C THR A 154 0.74 -10.05 19.49
N GLU A 155 2.01 -10.39 19.72
CA GLU A 155 2.97 -10.67 18.64
C GLU A 155 2.50 -11.79 17.70
N SER A 156 1.81 -12.81 18.23
CA SER A 156 1.20 -13.86 17.41
C SER A 156 0.08 -13.32 16.51
N GLU A 157 -0.74 -12.39 17.00
CA GLU A 157 -1.82 -11.77 16.22
C GLU A 157 -1.29 -10.77 15.20
N LEU A 158 -0.24 -9.99 15.54
CA LEU A 158 0.49 -9.16 14.59
C LEU A 158 1.17 -9.98 13.49
N SER A 159 1.48 -11.24 13.80
CA SER A 159 2.06 -12.19 12.86
C SER A 159 1.03 -12.96 12.03
N ASP A 160 -0.27 -12.80 12.33
CA ASP A 160 -1.37 -13.44 11.61
C ASP A 160 -1.93 -12.50 10.54
N PRO A 161 -1.72 -12.79 9.23
CA PRO A 161 -2.24 -11.96 8.15
C PRO A 161 -3.76 -11.81 8.19
N VAL A 162 -4.50 -12.79 8.68
CA VAL A 162 -5.98 -12.73 8.73
C VAL A 162 -6.43 -11.66 9.72
N VAL A 163 -5.77 -11.56 10.88
CA VAL A 163 -6.06 -10.54 11.89
C VAL A 163 -5.66 -9.17 11.38
N VAL A 164 -4.44 -9.03 10.85
CA VAL A 164 -3.90 -7.77 10.33
C VAL A 164 -4.74 -7.23 9.18
N GLU A 165 -5.12 -8.08 8.21
CA GLU A 165 -5.95 -7.71 7.06
C GLU A 165 -7.35 -7.27 7.50
N LYS A 166 -7.96 -7.97 8.48
CA LYS A 166 -9.27 -7.59 9.00
C LYS A 166 -9.25 -6.22 9.65
N LEU A 167 -8.27 -5.98 10.51
CA LEU A 167 -8.14 -4.70 11.20
C LEU A 167 -7.84 -3.57 10.21
N PHE A 168 -6.99 -3.82 9.20
CA PHE A 168 -6.65 -2.83 8.20
C PHE A 168 -7.81 -2.51 7.24
N THR A 169 -8.57 -3.51 6.81
CA THR A 169 -9.74 -3.26 5.97
C THR A 169 -10.83 -2.50 6.74
N GLN A 170 -11.00 -2.78 8.04
CA GLN A 170 -11.85 -1.98 8.91
C GLN A 170 -11.36 -0.54 9.00
N PHE A 171 -10.06 -0.34 9.23
CA PHE A 171 -9.42 0.97 9.27
C PHE A 171 -9.72 1.78 8.00
N LEU A 172 -9.48 1.19 6.83
CA LEU A 172 -9.75 1.83 5.55
C LEU A 172 -11.23 2.19 5.40
N LYS A 173 -12.14 1.29 5.78
CA LYS A 173 -13.58 1.47 5.59
C LYS A 173 -14.19 2.50 6.54
N GLU A 174 -13.81 2.44 7.82
CA GLU A 174 -14.51 3.18 8.89
C GLU A 174 -13.78 4.45 9.34
N LYS A 175 -12.44 4.50 9.20
CA LYS A 175 -11.62 5.61 9.71
C LYS A 175 -11.01 6.45 8.61
N VAL A 176 -10.44 5.81 7.59
CA VAL A 176 -9.97 6.52 6.41
C VAL A 176 -11.17 6.98 5.59
N ASN A 177 -12.08 6.06 5.27
CA ASN A 177 -13.37 6.33 4.63
C ASN A 177 -13.27 7.25 3.39
N ILE A 178 -12.27 6.98 2.55
CA ILE A 178 -12.08 7.70 1.27
C ILE A 178 -12.66 6.86 0.14
N ASN A 179 -13.62 7.42 -0.58
CA ASN A 179 -14.25 6.75 -1.71
C ASN A 179 -13.25 6.46 -2.82
N GLY A 180 -13.22 5.20 -3.25
CA GLY A 180 -12.33 4.72 -4.30
C GLY A 180 -10.91 4.37 -3.85
N LEU A 181 -10.55 4.55 -2.57
CA LEU A 181 -9.35 3.96 -2.00
C LEU A 181 -9.58 2.47 -1.78
N GLU A 182 -8.78 1.63 -2.42
CA GLU A 182 -8.93 0.18 -2.40
C GLU A 182 -7.58 -0.48 -2.06
N ILE A 183 -7.65 -1.62 -1.36
CA ILE A 183 -6.50 -2.48 -1.09
C ILE A 183 -6.65 -3.82 -1.81
N TYR A 184 -5.52 -4.30 -2.33
CA TYR A 184 -5.39 -5.58 -2.99
C TYR A 184 -4.27 -6.38 -2.33
N LYS A 185 -4.47 -7.69 -2.17
CA LYS A 185 -3.41 -8.64 -1.83
C LYS A 185 -2.87 -9.27 -3.11
N SER A 186 -1.55 -9.30 -3.26
CA SER A 186 -0.87 -10.00 -4.32
C SER A 186 -0.30 -11.31 -3.78
N ASP A 187 -0.62 -12.40 -4.47
CA ASP A 187 0.00 -13.70 -4.25
C ASP A 187 1.48 -13.64 -4.69
N LYS A 188 2.38 -14.10 -3.83
CA LYS A 188 3.84 -14.00 -4.05
C LYS A 188 4.34 -14.93 -5.14
N THR A 189 3.66 -16.06 -5.37
CA THR A 189 4.13 -17.09 -6.30
C THR A 189 3.58 -16.84 -7.71
N THR A 190 2.31 -16.45 -7.80
CA THR A 190 1.58 -16.32 -9.06
C THR A 190 1.47 -14.87 -9.54
N GLY A 191 1.61 -13.89 -8.62
CA GLY A 191 1.33 -12.48 -8.91
C GLY A 191 -0.16 -12.17 -9.13
N ASN A 192 -1.04 -13.13 -8.90
CA ASN A 192 -2.48 -12.92 -8.93
C ASN A 192 -2.89 -12.00 -7.79
N THR A 193 -3.87 -11.12 -8.04
CA THR A 193 -4.33 -10.17 -7.04
C THR A 193 -5.78 -10.43 -6.65
N SER A 194 -6.12 -10.15 -5.40
CA SER A 194 -7.50 -10.16 -4.90
C SER A 194 -7.77 -8.87 -4.14
N ARG A 195 -8.93 -8.25 -4.39
CA ARG A 195 -9.38 -7.08 -3.63
C ARG A 195 -9.82 -7.53 -2.25
N LEU A 196 -9.39 -6.82 -1.21
CA LEU A 196 -9.80 -7.06 0.17
C LEU A 196 -10.82 -6.00 0.60
N GLU A 197 -11.93 -6.44 1.20
CA GLU A 197 -13.01 -5.57 1.69
C GLU A 197 -13.42 -5.97 3.10
N TYR A 198 -13.67 -4.97 3.94
CA TYR A 198 -14.23 -5.20 5.27
C TYR A 198 -15.68 -5.67 5.16
N ASP A 199 -15.99 -6.79 5.80
CA ASP A 199 -17.32 -7.43 5.75
C ASP A 199 -18.04 -7.40 7.10
N GLY A 200 -17.65 -6.48 7.98
CA GLY A 200 -18.21 -6.36 9.34
C GLY A 200 -17.42 -7.13 10.40
N LYS A 201 -17.73 -6.83 11.66
CA LYS A 201 -16.97 -7.30 12.82
C LYS A 201 -16.94 -8.82 12.96
N ASP A 202 -18.05 -9.49 12.65
CA ASP A 202 -18.20 -10.93 12.90
C ASP A 202 -17.83 -11.79 11.68
N ASN A 203 -17.53 -11.17 10.54
CA ASN A 203 -17.18 -11.87 9.30
C ASN A 203 -15.67 -11.80 9.02
N PRO A 204 -15.12 -12.76 8.25
CA PRO A 204 -13.78 -12.64 7.70
C PRO A 204 -13.70 -11.51 6.66
N VAL A 205 -12.49 -11.10 6.29
CA VAL A 205 -12.29 -10.18 5.16
C VAL A 205 -12.87 -10.79 3.90
N LYS A 206 -13.68 -10.01 3.18
CA LYS A 206 -14.18 -10.41 1.88
C LYS A 206 -13.07 -10.26 0.85
N SER A 207 -12.67 -11.38 0.26
CA SER A 207 -11.66 -11.42 -0.81
C SER A 207 -12.34 -11.64 -2.16
N THR A 208 -12.10 -10.74 -3.12
CA THR A 208 -12.63 -10.85 -4.48
C THR A 208 -11.48 -10.93 -5.49
N PRO A 209 -11.27 -12.08 -6.16
CA PRO A 209 -10.23 -12.23 -7.18
C PRO A 209 -10.30 -11.19 -8.30
N CYS A 210 -9.14 -10.75 -8.77
CA CYS A 210 -8.98 -9.91 -9.95
C CYS A 210 -8.62 -10.80 -11.17
N PRO A 211 -9.34 -10.69 -12.31
CA PRO A 211 -9.07 -11.44 -13.54
C PRO A 211 -7.73 -11.12 -14.22
#